data_AF-A0AAP8NAB6-F1
#
_entry.id   AF-A0AAP8NAB6-F1
#
_cell.length_a   1.000
_cell.length_b   1.000
_cell.length_c   1.000
_cell.angle_alpha   90.00
_cell.angle_beta   90.00
_cell.angle_gamma   90.00
#
_symmetry.space_group_name_H-M   'P 1'
#
loop_
_entity.id
_entity.type
_entity.pdbx_description
1 polymer ?
#
loop_
_entity_poly.entity_id
_entity_poly.type
_entity_poly.pdbx_seq_one_letter_code
_entity_poly.pdbx_strand_id
1 'polypeptide(L)'
;MADIHFQDLFNGVINCSSKPQINGISVKVGALSNEAKVGDEFTGEFQGCSDSEGEVPIQGASTSLSRNVTRADIENGSVDCFKEWNKIKLIGNGSVRYNYLINGVVENTASVVVRLVNSSGQSCDEVRTHN
;
A
#
# COMPACT_ATOMS: atom_id res chain seq x y z
N MET A 1 3.18 3.49 18.37
CA MET A 1 3.03 3.68 16.90
C MET A 1 1.81 2.90 16.46
N ALA A 2 1.05 3.39 15.50
CA ALA A 2 -0.17 2.73 15.03
C ALA A 2 0.20 1.56 14.09
N ASP A 3 -0.53 0.46 14.19
CA ASP A 3 -0.35 -0.68 13.30
C ASP A 3 -0.86 -0.37 11.88
N ILE A 4 -0.27 -1.03 10.89
CA ILE A 4 -0.71 -0.95 9.48
C ILE A 4 -1.30 -2.30 9.08
N HIS A 5 -2.50 -2.27 8.52
CA HIS A 5 -3.22 -3.45 8.04
C HIS A 5 -3.63 -3.27 6.58
N PHE A 6 -3.18 -4.16 5.71
CA PHE A 6 -3.68 -4.24 4.34
C PHE A 6 -5.05 -4.94 4.35
N GLN A 7 -6.09 -4.26 3.85
CA GLN A 7 -7.46 -4.77 3.92
C GLN A 7 -7.76 -5.82 2.85
N ASP A 8 -7.01 -5.79 1.74
CA ASP A 8 -7.20 -6.67 0.58
C ASP A 8 -6.41 -7.98 0.67
N LEU A 9 -6.01 -8.37 1.89
CA LEU A 9 -5.23 -9.60 2.13
C LEU A 9 -6.11 -10.84 2.02
N PHE A 10 -5.63 -11.80 1.23
CA PHE A 10 -6.13 -13.16 1.19
C PHE A 10 -4.96 -14.13 1.32
N ASN A 11 -4.95 -14.93 2.39
CA ASN A 11 -3.84 -15.84 2.74
C ASN A 11 -2.46 -15.13 2.80
N GLY A 12 -2.41 -13.90 3.32
CA GLY A 12 -1.18 -13.12 3.48
C GLY A 12 -0.65 -12.47 2.19
N VAL A 13 -1.43 -12.50 1.11
CA VAL A 13 -1.07 -11.92 -0.19
C VAL A 13 -2.19 -11.02 -0.70
N ILE A 14 -1.85 -9.93 -1.36
CA ILE A 14 -2.80 -9.11 -2.11
C ILE A 14 -2.87 -9.64 -3.55
N ASN A 15 -4.06 -10.04 -3.99
CA ASN A 15 -4.31 -10.44 -5.38
C ASN A 15 -4.87 -9.27 -6.18
N CYS A 16 -4.03 -8.66 -7.01
CA CYS A 16 -4.41 -7.58 -7.89
C CYS A 16 -4.96 -8.15 -9.20
N SER A 17 -6.24 -7.92 -9.50
CA SER A 17 -6.83 -8.38 -10.76
C SER A 17 -6.47 -7.42 -11.90
N SER A 18 -6.16 -7.96 -13.09
CA SER A 18 -5.93 -7.16 -14.30
C SER A 18 -7.12 -6.28 -14.75
N LYS A 19 -8.26 -6.32 -14.04
CA LYS A 19 -9.40 -5.42 -14.24
C LYS A 19 -9.06 -4.00 -13.74
N PRO A 20 -8.92 -3.01 -14.63
CA PRO A 20 -8.23 -1.74 -14.37
C PRO A 20 -8.94 -0.75 -13.43
N GLN A 21 -10.05 -1.11 -12.78
CA GLN A 21 -10.90 -0.15 -12.04
C GLN A 21 -11.40 -0.61 -10.67
N ILE A 22 -11.28 -1.89 -10.29
CA ILE A 22 -12.02 -2.43 -9.14
C ILE A 22 -11.13 -2.64 -7.90
N ASN A 23 -9.83 -2.90 -8.07
CA ASN A 23 -8.97 -3.30 -6.95
C ASN A 23 -7.80 -2.31 -6.80
N GLY A 24 -8.01 -1.28 -5.98
CA GLY A 24 -6.89 -0.55 -5.36
C GLY A 24 -6.28 -1.37 -4.23
N ILE A 25 -5.21 -0.85 -3.62
CA ILE A 25 -4.70 -1.38 -2.36
C ILE A 25 -5.20 -0.47 -1.24
N SER A 26 -6.01 -1.03 -0.36
CA SER A 26 -6.56 -0.35 0.81
C SER A 26 -5.73 -0.69 2.03
N VAL A 27 -5.23 0.35 2.69
CA VAL A 27 -4.37 0.27 3.85
C VAL A 27 -5.09 0.96 5.00
N LYS A 28 -5.29 0.23 6.10
CA LYS A 28 -5.79 0.78 7.35
C LYS A 28 -4.63 1.06 8.28
N VAL A 29 -4.47 2.30 8.68
CA VAL A 29 -3.63 2.69 9.81
C VAL A 29 -4.50 2.65 11.06
N GLY A 30 -4.03 1.99 12.13
CA GLY A 30 -4.70 1.97 13.42
C GLY A 30 -4.85 3.37 14.03
N ALA A 31 -5.51 3.44 15.19
CA ALA A 31 -5.61 4.68 15.96
C ALA A 31 -4.22 5.30 16.14
N LEU A 32 -4.08 6.56 15.67
CA LEU A 32 -2.80 7.26 15.76
C LEU A 32 -2.41 7.45 17.24
N SER A 33 -1.12 7.40 17.54
CA SER A 33 -0.63 7.62 18.91
C SER A 33 -1.12 8.96 19.45
N ASN A 34 -1.19 9.08 20.77
CA ASN A 34 -1.60 10.31 21.48
C ASN A 34 -0.70 11.53 21.18
N GLU A 35 0.40 11.32 20.44
CA GLU A 35 1.36 12.36 20.04
C GLU A 35 0.90 13.10 18.77
N ALA A 36 0.11 12.45 17.91
CA ALA A 36 -0.50 13.09 16.75
C ALA A 36 -1.62 14.05 17.19
N LYS A 37 -1.65 15.24 16.61
CA LYS A 37 -2.62 16.29 16.91
C LYS A 37 -3.52 16.55 15.71
N VAL A 38 -4.74 16.97 16.00
CA VAL A 38 -5.64 17.45 14.95
C VAL A 38 -4.98 18.63 14.23
N GLY A 39 -4.89 18.54 12.92
CA GLY A 39 -4.21 19.52 12.07
C GLY A 39 -2.77 19.19 11.70
N ASP A 40 -2.15 18.19 12.33
CA ASP A 40 -0.84 17.69 11.88
C ASP A 40 -0.94 17.14 10.45
N GLU A 41 0.15 17.22 9.69
CA GLU A 41 0.21 16.64 8.35
C GLU A 41 0.38 15.12 8.46
N PHE A 42 -0.60 14.38 7.93
CA PHE A 42 -0.50 12.94 7.71
C PHE A 42 -0.09 12.70 6.25
N THR A 43 0.93 11.88 6.04
CA THR A 43 1.31 11.39 4.71
C THR A 43 1.37 9.88 4.71
N GLY A 44 0.60 9.24 3.83
CA GLY A 44 0.70 7.82 3.53
C GLY A 44 1.49 7.62 2.25
N GLU A 45 2.61 6.90 2.31
CA GLU A 45 3.47 6.62 1.17
C GLU A 45 3.37 5.16 0.77
N PHE A 46 3.15 4.93 -0.51
CA PHE A 46 3.07 3.62 -1.15
C PHE A 46 4.27 3.45 -2.08
N GLN A 47 4.97 2.31 -1.97
CA GLN A 47 6.06 1.92 -2.86
C GLN A 47 5.89 0.47 -3.28
N GLY A 48 5.77 0.23 -4.59
CA GLY A 48 5.86 -1.10 -5.19
C GLY A 48 7.31 -1.57 -5.31
N CYS A 49 7.56 -2.84 -5.02
CA CYS A 49 8.89 -3.46 -5.09
C CYS A 49 8.83 -4.76 -5.91
N SER A 50 9.92 -5.08 -6.61
CA SER A 50 9.98 -6.25 -7.51
C SER A 50 10.28 -7.57 -6.79
N ASP A 51 10.71 -7.49 -5.54
CA ASP A 51 11.01 -8.60 -4.65
C ASP A 51 9.92 -8.75 -3.57
N SER A 52 9.82 -9.93 -2.97
CA SER A 52 8.84 -10.20 -1.91
C SER A 52 9.20 -9.53 -0.58
N GLU A 53 10.47 -9.24 -0.39
CA GLU A 53 11.09 -8.64 0.80
C GLU A 53 10.92 -7.11 0.83
N GLY A 54 10.61 -6.51 -0.33
CA GLY A 54 10.32 -5.10 -0.46
C GLY A 54 11.56 -4.21 -0.50
N GLU A 55 12.73 -4.76 -0.81
CA GLU A 55 14.01 -4.06 -0.81
C GLU A 55 14.33 -3.41 -2.16
N VAL A 56 13.73 -3.88 -3.25
CA VAL A 56 14.03 -3.43 -4.62
C VAL A 56 12.86 -2.59 -5.17
N PRO A 57 12.88 -1.26 -4.98
CA PRO A 57 11.79 -0.40 -5.42
C PRO A 57 11.68 -0.35 -6.95
N ILE A 58 10.45 -0.32 -7.46
CA ILE A 58 10.16 -0.16 -8.88
C ILE A 58 9.91 1.33 -9.17
N GLN A 59 10.68 1.89 -10.09
CA GLN A 59 10.49 3.27 -10.54
C GLN A 59 9.08 3.46 -11.13
N GLY A 60 8.36 4.48 -10.70
CA GLY A 60 6.99 4.78 -11.15
C GLY A 60 5.90 3.95 -10.48
N ALA A 61 6.23 2.96 -9.64
CA ALA A 61 5.28 2.21 -8.83
C ALA A 61 5.06 2.81 -7.43
N SER A 62 5.31 4.11 -7.27
CA SER A 62 5.16 4.83 -6.00
C SER A 62 4.12 5.93 -6.07
N THR A 63 3.42 6.15 -4.95
CA THR A 63 2.49 7.25 -4.81
C THR A 63 2.36 7.66 -3.34
N SER A 64 1.82 8.83 -3.10
CA SER A 64 1.54 9.30 -1.76
C SER A 64 0.18 10.00 -1.70
N LEU A 65 -0.37 10.04 -0.50
CA LEU A 65 -1.51 10.88 -0.16
C LEU A 65 -1.15 11.70 1.06
N SER A 66 -1.52 12.98 1.04
CA SER A 66 -1.33 13.88 2.16
C SER A 66 -2.65 14.54 2.54
N ARG A 67 -2.88 14.68 3.84
CA ARG A 67 -4.07 15.30 4.42
C ARG A 67 -3.78 15.71 5.86
N ASN A 68 -4.67 16.52 6.43
CA ASN A 68 -4.57 16.86 7.85
C ASN A 68 -5.16 15.73 8.71
N VAL A 69 -4.51 15.44 9.84
CA VAL A 69 -5.01 14.56 10.89
C VAL A 69 -6.31 15.11 11.44
N THR A 70 -7.31 14.24 11.53
CA THR A 70 -8.61 14.52 12.15
C THR A 70 -8.71 13.82 13.50
N ARG A 71 -9.71 14.20 14.29
CA ARG A 71 -9.99 13.52 15.56
C ARG A 71 -10.36 12.04 15.36
N ALA A 72 -11.03 11.72 14.26
CA ALA A 72 -11.37 10.34 13.92
C ALA A 72 -10.13 9.48 13.65
N ASP A 73 -9.06 10.05 13.07
CA ASP A 73 -7.81 9.31 12.84
C ASP A 73 -7.12 8.94 14.17
N ILE A 74 -7.17 9.84 15.15
CA ILE A 74 -6.60 9.60 16.48
C ILE A 74 -7.42 8.53 17.22
N GLU A 75 -8.75 8.62 17.17
CA GLU A 75 -9.63 7.74 17.95
C GLU A 75 -9.85 6.36 17.30
N ASN A 76 -9.96 6.30 15.96
CA ASN A 76 -10.41 5.11 15.23
C ASN A 76 -9.40 4.63 14.17
N GLY A 77 -8.36 5.41 13.90
CA GLY A 77 -7.43 5.19 12.81
C GLY A 77 -7.91 5.73 11.48
N SER A 78 -7.15 5.46 10.44
CA SER A 78 -7.43 5.93 9.09
C SER A 78 -7.44 4.82 8.06
N VAL A 79 -8.11 5.07 6.93
CA VAL A 79 -8.09 4.17 5.78
C VAL A 79 -7.66 4.96 4.55
N ASP A 80 -6.52 4.55 4.03
CA ASP A 80 -5.95 5.04 2.80
C ASP A 80 -6.28 4.06 1.67
N CYS A 81 -6.73 4.57 0.53
CA CYS A 81 -7.06 3.73 -0.62
C CYS A 81 -6.29 4.18 -1.86
N PHE A 82 -5.32 3.37 -2.26
CA PHE A 82 -4.49 3.60 -3.44
C PHE A 82 -5.11 2.92 -4.65
N LYS A 83 -5.87 3.67 -5.45
CA LYS A 83 -6.58 3.15 -6.64
C LYS A 83 -5.78 3.30 -7.94
N GLU A 84 -4.51 3.62 -7.87
CA GLU A 84 -3.67 3.89 -9.04
C GLU A 84 -3.22 2.61 -9.74
N TRP A 85 -4.14 1.99 -10.50
CA TRP A 85 -3.89 0.73 -11.21
C TRP A 85 -2.62 0.77 -12.09
N ASN A 86 -2.34 1.91 -12.72
CA ASN A 86 -1.15 2.09 -13.57
C ASN A 86 0.16 1.92 -12.81
N LYS A 87 0.16 2.15 -11.49
CA LYS A 87 1.32 1.95 -10.61
C LYS A 87 1.33 0.52 -10.05
N ILE A 88 0.17 0.03 -9.61
CA ILE A 88 0.01 -1.32 -9.05
C ILE A 88 0.40 -2.39 -10.08
N LYS A 89 -0.01 -2.25 -11.35
CA LYS A 89 0.31 -3.23 -12.41
C LYS A 89 1.82 -3.39 -12.66
N LEU A 90 2.64 -2.38 -12.32
CA LEU A 90 4.10 -2.45 -12.48
C LEU A 90 4.74 -3.43 -11.51
N ILE A 91 4.08 -3.72 -10.38
CA ILE A 91 4.58 -4.63 -9.35
C ILE A 91 4.61 -6.07 -9.89
N GLY A 92 3.59 -6.48 -10.65
CA GLY A 92 3.46 -7.84 -11.13
C GLY A 92 3.43 -8.83 -9.96
N ASN A 93 4.49 -9.61 -9.82
CA ASN A 93 4.76 -10.43 -8.65
C ASN A 93 5.92 -9.80 -7.86
N GLY A 94 5.62 -9.36 -6.64
CA GLY A 94 6.57 -8.63 -5.81
C GLY A 94 5.94 -8.28 -4.47
N SER A 95 6.15 -7.06 -4.01
CA SER A 95 5.55 -6.58 -2.76
C SER A 95 5.16 -5.11 -2.84
N VAL A 96 4.35 -4.69 -1.89
CA VAL A 96 4.12 -3.28 -1.58
C VAL A 96 4.73 -3.00 -0.20
N ARG A 97 5.40 -1.86 -0.08
CA ARG A 97 5.73 -1.21 1.19
C ARG A 97 4.85 0.02 1.37
N TYR A 98 4.27 0.15 2.55
CA TYR A 98 3.54 1.33 2.97
C TYR A 98 4.19 1.93 4.22
N ASN A 99 4.42 3.24 4.17
CA ASN A 99 4.85 4.02 5.32
C ASN A 99 3.77 5.05 5.62
N TYR A 100 3.61 5.41 6.89
CA TYR A 100 2.92 6.66 7.23
C TYR A 100 3.81 7.57 8.05
N LEU A 101 3.61 8.87 7.83
CA LEU A 101 4.34 9.95 8.45
C LEU A 101 3.38 10.91 9.14
N ILE A 102 3.83 11.49 10.26
CA ILE A 102 3.18 12.63 10.93
C ILE A 102 4.18 13.78 10.95
N ASN A 103 3.82 14.93 10.38
CA ASN A 103 4.69 16.11 10.25
C ASN A 103 6.08 15.78 9.66
N GLY A 104 6.12 14.88 8.67
CA GLY A 104 7.35 14.45 7.99
C GLY A 104 8.22 13.45 8.75
N VAL A 105 7.81 12.99 9.93
CA VAL A 105 8.50 11.92 10.67
C VAL A 105 7.87 10.58 10.34
N VAL A 106 8.67 9.61 9.89
CA VAL A 106 8.20 8.24 9.61
C VAL A 106 7.84 7.57 10.94
N GLU A 107 6.57 7.21 11.07
CA GLU A 107 6.02 6.60 12.27
C GLU A 107 5.93 5.07 12.18
N ASN A 108 5.67 4.51 11.01
CA ASN A 108 5.68 3.06 10.85
C ASN A 108 5.82 2.65 9.38
N THR A 109 6.28 1.43 9.18
CA THR A 109 6.46 0.80 7.88
C THR A 109 5.88 -0.62 7.93
N ALA A 110 5.10 -1.00 6.93
CA ALA A 110 4.67 -2.37 6.72
C ALA A 110 4.81 -2.76 5.25
N SER A 111 5.09 -4.05 5.02
CA SER A 111 5.18 -4.60 3.68
C SER A 111 4.33 -5.86 3.55
N VAL A 112 3.81 -6.09 2.34
CA VAL A 112 3.12 -7.33 2.02
C VAL A 112 3.29 -7.74 0.57
N VAL A 113 3.27 -9.05 0.33
CA VAL A 113 3.42 -9.64 -1.00
C VAL A 113 2.20 -9.32 -1.85
N VAL A 114 2.45 -8.94 -3.10
CA VAL A 114 1.44 -8.67 -4.13
C VAL A 114 1.63 -9.68 -5.25
N ARG A 115 0.51 -10.22 -5.74
CA ARG A 115 0.46 -11.06 -6.93
C ARG A 115 -0.54 -10.49 -7.93
N LEU A 116 -0.12 -10.40 -9.18
CA LEU A 116 -0.98 -10.02 -10.27
C LEU A 116 -1.70 -11.27 -10.79
N VAL A 117 -3.02 -11.26 -10.70
CA VAL A 117 -3.88 -12.31 -11.25
C VAL A 117 -4.63 -11.80 -12.47
N ASN A 118 -4.84 -12.66 -13.45
CA ASN A 118 -5.65 -12.33 -14.62
C ASN A 118 -7.14 -12.13 -14.24
N SER A 119 -7.96 -11.77 -15.22
CA SER A 119 -9.40 -11.55 -15.03
C SER A 119 -10.16 -12.80 -14.54
N SER A 120 -9.57 -13.99 -14.68
CA SER A 120 -10.09 -15.28 -14.24
C SER A 120 -9.56 -15.70 -12.85
N GLY A 121 -8.78 -14.83 -12.18
CA GLY A 121 -8.21 -15.10 -10.85
C GLY A 121 -6.99 -16.03 -10.85
N GLN A 122 -6.41 -16.29 -12.02
CA GLN A 122 -5.21 -17.13 -12.13
C GLN A 122 -3.97 -16.26 -12.02
N SER A 123 -2.95 -16.72 -11.28
CA SER A 123 -1.65 -16.04 -11.20
C SER A 123 -1.05 -15.90 -12.60
N CYS A 124 -0.77 -14.67 -13.00
CA CYS A 124 0.12 -14.43 -14.13
C CYS A 124 1.53 -14.58 -13.59
N ASP A 125 2.04 -15.81 -13.53
CA ASP A 125 3.49 -15.98 -13.66
C ASP A 125 3.81 -15.56 -15.10
N GLU A 126 3.94 -14.26 -15.35
CA GLU A 126 4.62 -13.80 -16.56
C GLU A 126 6.04 -14.35 -16.44
N VAL A 127 6.25 -15.51 -17.05
CA VAL A 127 7.56 -16.01 -17.43
C VAL A 127 8.18 -14.88 -18.23
N ARG A 128 9.00 -14.05 -17.59
CA ARG A 128 9.83 -13.06 -18.25
C ARG A 128 10.82 -13.83 -19.13
N THR A 129 10.41 -14.25 -20.32
CA THR A 129 11.36 -14.58 -21.37
C THR A 129 12.04 -13.26 -21.72
N HIS A 130 13.26 -13.09 -21.22
CA HIS A 130 14.18 -12.07 -21.70
C HIS A 130 14.34 -12.27 -23.20
N ASN A 131 14.06 -11.22 -23.98
CA ASN A 131 14.55 -11.09 -25.35
C ASN A 131 15.90 -10.38 -25.32
#